data_AF-A0AAW9KR61-F1
#
_entry.id   AF-A0AAW9KR61-F1
#
_cell.length_a   1.000
_cell.length_b   1.000
_cell.length_c   1.000
_cell.angle_alpha   90.00
_cell.angle_beta   90.00
_cell.angle_gamma   90.00
#
_symmetry.space_group_name_H-M   'P 1'
#
loop_
_entity.id
_entity.type
_entity.pdbx_description
1 polymer ?
#
loop_
_entity_poly.entity_id
_entity_poly.type
_entity_poly.pdbx_seq_one_letter_code
_entity_poly.pdbx_strand_id
1 'polypeptide(L)'
;DKLTIMVATNAFGMGIDKPNIRFVVHYNMPQNIEGYYQEIGRAGRDGEKSECVLLFSPGDIHTQKYLIEASVENETRKINKYKKLQQMVDLIYSNDCYRKYILNYFGDEIEEDCNNCSNCLSEGEVVDKTIDAQKVLSCIY
;
A
#
# COMPACT_ATOMS: atom_id res chain seq x y z
N ASP A 1 19.07 -3.52 22.16
CA ASP A 1 18.76 -2.14 21.72
C ASP A 1 17.64 -1.50 22.50
N LYS A 2 17.82 -0.23 22.88
CA LYS A 2 16.89 0.60 23.67
C LYS A 2 16.04 1.56 22.82
N LEU A 3 16.23 1.61 21.50
CA LEU A 3 15.46 2.48 20.63
C LEU A 3 14.08 1.88 20.36
N THR A 4 13.04 2.66 20.64
CA THR A 4 11.63 2.25 20.50
C THR A 4 11.06 2.55 19.12
N ILE A 5 11.63 3.53 18.41
CA ILE A 5 11.17 4.01 17.10
C ILE A 5 12.40 4.25 16.22
N MET A 6 12.29 3.86 14.94
CA MET A 6 13.23 4.19 13.89
C MET A 6 12.48 4.83 12.74
N VAL A 7 13.02 5.93 12.20
CA VAL A 7 12.51 6.59 11.00
C VAL A 7 13.51 6.34 9.89
N ALA A 8 13.04 5.81 8.76
CA ALA A 8 13.89 5.33 7.69
C ALA A 8 13.26 5.63 6.31
N THR A 9 14.12 5.72 5.30
CA THR A 9 13.73 5.62 3.88
C THR A 9 14.06 4.21 3.38
N ASN A 10 13.65 3.87 2.16
CA ASN A 10 13.90 2.55 1.54
C ASN A 10 15.38 2.13 1.54
N ALA A 11 16.30 3.10 1.60
CA ALA A 11 17.74 2.85 1.72
C ALA A 11 18.14 2.11 3.01
N PHE A 12 17.30 2.16 4.06
CA PHE A 12 17.56 1.54 5.36
C PHE A 12 16.94 0.13 5.51
N GLY A 13 16.25 -0.39 4.48
CA GLY A 13 15.54 -1.66 4.57
C GLY A 13 16.46 -2.89 4.68
N MET A 14 17.54 -2.97 3.91
CA MET A 14 18.38 -4.18 3.91
C MET A 14 19.24 -4.22 5.18
N GLY A 15 18.84 -5.02 6.18
CA GLY A 15 19.68 -5.31 7.37
C GLY A 15 19.05 -5.12 8.75
N ILE A 16 17.83 -4.59 8.86
CA ILE A 16 17.12 -4.58 10.16
C ILE A 16 16.54 -5.97 10.43
N ASP A 17 17.16 -6.70 11.35
CA ASP A 17 16.66 -7.97 11.88
C ASP A 17 16.27 -7.81 13.35
N LYS A 18 15.11 -7.20 13.59
CA LYS A 18 14.52 -7.04 14.91
C LYS A 18 13.21 -7.82 14.96
N PRO A 19 13.13 -8.93 15.71
CA PRO A 19 11.97 -9.82 15.64
C PRO A 19 10.70 -9.17 16.20
N ASN A 20 10.86 -8.23 17.13
CA ASN A 20 9.78 -7.65 17.92
C ASN A 20 9.36 -6.24 17.47
N ILE A 21 9.29 -6.00 16.16
CA ILE A 21 8.72 -4.77 15.60
C ILE A 21 7.19 -4.86 15.67
N ARG A 22 6.56 -3.95 16.44
CA ARG A 22 5.10 -3.92 16.63
C ARG A 22 4.35 -3.08 15.61
N PHE A 23 5.00 -2.06 15.06
CA PHE A 23 4.41 -1.15 14.10
C PHE A 23 5.36 -0.89 12.95
N VAL A 24 4.84 -0.94 11.73
CA VAL A 24 5.48 -0.38 10.53
C VAL A 24 4.54 0.69 10.01
N VAL A 25 5.02 1.93 9.91
CA VAL A 25 4.21 3.07 9.47
C VAL A 25 4.81 3.62 8.19
N HIS A 26 4.02 3.59 7.13
CA HIS A 26 4.32 4.23 5.86
C HIS A 26 3.67 5.61 5.83
N TYR A 27 4.49 6.66 5.93
CA TYR A 27 4.00 8.04 5.84
C TYR A 27 3.67 8.46 4.40
N ASN A 28 4.30 7.83 3.41
CA ASN A 28 4.03 8.02 2.00
C ASN A 28 3.73 6.68 1.35
N MET A 29 2.93 6.72 0.29
CA MET A 29 2.69 5.56 -0.57
C MET A 29 3.99 4.96 -1.12
N PRO A 30 4.24 3.66 -0.90
CA PRO A 30 5.29 2.91 -1.57
C PRO A 30 5.18 2.97 -3.10
N GLN A 31 6.30 2.71 -3.78
CA GLN A 31 6.34 2.77 -5.25
C GLN A 31 5.57 1.62 -5.93
N ASN A 32 5.44 0.50 -5.22
CA ASN A 32 4.84 -0.75 -5.70
C ASN A 32 4.54 -1.70 -4.54
N ILE A 33 3.77 -2.75 -4.83
CA ILE A 33 3.35 -3.76 -3.86
C ILE A 33 4.54 -4.58 -3.35
N GLU A 34 5.56 -4.84 -4.16
CA GLU A 34 6.72 -5.64 -3.71
C GLU A 34 7.52 -4.93 -2.61
N GLY A 35 7.78 -3.64 -2.80
CA GLY A 35 8.43 -2.81 -1.79
C GLY A 35 7.59 -2.75 -0.52
N TYR A 36 6.29 -2.50 -0.65
CA TYR A 36 5.37 -2.48 0.47
C TYR A 36 5.39 -3.79 1.26
N TYR A 37 5.25 -4.93 0.56
CA TYR A 37 5.23 -6.27 1.16
C TYR A 37 6.53 -6.58 1.92
N GLN A 38 7.67 -6.24 1.33
CA GLN A 38 8.97 -6.44 1.96
C GLN A 38 9.12 -5.58 3.24
N GLU A 39 8.61 -4.35 3.21
CA GLU A 39 8.72 -3.39 4.31
C GLU A 39 7.80 -3.79 5.49
N ILE A 40 6.54 -4.13 5.22
CA ILE A 40 5.60 -4.58 6.26
C ILE A 40 5.99 -5.94 6.85
N GLY A 41 6.64 -6.81 6.08
CA GLY A 41 7.15 -8.12 6.54
C GLY A 41 8.27 -8.06 7.59
N ARG A 42 8.64 -6.87 8.07
CA ARG A 42 9.52 -6.67 9.23
C ARG A 42 8.78 -6.73 10.55
N ALA A 43 7.49 -6.40 10.54
CA ALA A 43 6.65 -6.46 11.73
C ALA A 43 6.43 -7.91 12.17
N GLY A 44 6.34 -8.16 13.48
CA GLY A 44 5.79 -9.42 14.00
C GLY A 44 6.56 -10.69 13.66
N ARG A 45 7.87 -10.63 13.42
CA ARG A 45 8.68 -11.85 13.13
C ARG A 45 8.78 -12.81 14.31
N ASP A 46 8.50 -12.34 15.52
CA ASP A 46 8.31 -13.15 16.73
C ASP A 46 6.93 -13.85 16.79
N GLY A 47 6.05 -13.62 15.81
CA GLY A 47 4.68 -14.16 15.77
C GLY A 47 3.66 -13.38 16.60
N GLU A 48 4.09 -12.36 17.33
CA GLU A 48 3.22 -11.52 18.15
C GLU A 48 2.46 -10.49 17.30
N LYS A 49 1.27 -10.10 17.79
CA LYS A 49 0.42 -9.11 17.13
C LYS A 49 1.20 -7.84 16.80
N SER A 50 1.12 -7.44 15.54
CA SER A 50 1.78 -6.28 14.99
C SER A 50 0.91 -5.64 13.91
N GLU A 51 1.07 -4.35 13.69
CA GLU A 51 0.21 -3.57 12.80
C GLU A 51 1.06 -2.84 11.74
N CYS A 52 0.50 -2.75 10.54
CA CYS A 52 1.12 -2.04 9.42
C CYS A 52 0.13 -0.96 8.98
N VAL A 53 0.56 0.30 9.04
CA VAL A 53 -0.29 1.47 8.80
C VAL A 53 0.26 2.23 7.61
N LEU A 54 -0.56 2.38 6.57
CA LEU A 54 -0.26 3.23 5.43
C LEU A 54 -1.07 4.51 5.51
N LEU A 55 -0.37 5.64 5.68
CA LEU A 55 -0.94 6.97 5.54
C LEU A 55 -0.86 7.36 4.07
N PHE A 56 -2.01 7.63 3.47
CA PHE A 56 -2.12 7.90 2.04
C PHE A 56 -2.67 9.30 1.76
N SER A 57 -2.02 9.99 0.82
CA SER A 57 -2.55 11.18 0.17
C SER A 57 -2.59 10.99 -1.34
N PRO A 58 -3.64 11.47 -2.06
CA PRO A 58 -3.65 11.49 -3.52
C PRO A 58 -2.43 12.19 -4.15
N GLY A 59 -1.79 13.12 -3.40
CA GLY A 59 -0.53 13.75 -3.80
C GLY A 59 0.65 12.78 -3.91
N ASP A 60 0.65 11.68 -3.15
CA ASP A 60 1.72 10.68 -3.20
C ASP A 60 1.82 10.02 -4.58
N ILE A 61 0.68 9.81 -5.25
CA ILE A 61 0.63 9.30 -6.63
C ILE A 61 1.39 10.24 -7.57
N HIS A 62 1.19 11.55 -7.41
CA HIS A 62 1.84 12.57 -8.26
C HIS A 62 3.35 12.58 -8.02
N THR A 63 3.78 12.48 -6.76
CA THR A 63 5.19 12.33 -6.40
C THR A 63 5.81 11.09 -7.07
N GLN A 64 5.14 9.93 -7.01
CA GLN A 64 5.68 8.73 -7.65
C GLN A 64 5.74 8.84 -9.17
N LYS A 65 4.72 9.42 -9.82
CA LYS A 65 4.75 9.68 -11.28
C LYS A 65 5.91 10.60 -11.66
N TYR A 66 6.11 11.68 -10.90
CA TYR A 66 7.24 12.59 -11.10
C TYR A 66 8.59 11.86 -10.98
N LEU A 67 8.77 11.01 -9.97
CA LEU A 67 10.00 10.23 -9.78
C LEU A 67 10.24 9.23 -10.92
N ILE A 68 9.19 8.63 -11.49
CA ILE A 68 9.28 7.78 -12.68
C ILE A 68 9.70 8.61 -13.90
N GLU A 69 9.15 9.81 -14.09
CA GLU A 69 9.53 10.64 -15.23
C GLU A 69 10.94 11.19 -15.16
N ALA A 70 11.37 11.61 -13.97
CA ALA A 70 12.70 12.11 -13.71
C ALA A 70 13.78 11.01 -13.76
N SER A 71 13.42 9.72 -13.78
CA SER A 71 14.39 8.63 -13.81
C SER A 71 15.10 8.53 -15.17
N VAL A 72 16.41 8.27 -15.13
CA VAL A 72 17.22 7.98 -16.33
C VAL A 72 17.09 6.50 -16.66
N GLU A 73 15.92 6.11 -17.14
CA GLU A 73 15.60 4.73 -17.53
C GLU A 73 15.01 4.68 -18.94
N ASN A 74 15.11 3.52 -19.58
CA ASN A 74 14.47 3.31 -20.88
C ASN A 74 12.93 3.28 -20.75
N GLU A 75 12.24 3.54 -21.86
CA GLU A 75 10.77 3.61 -21.88
C GLU A 75 10.13 2.31 -21.39
N THR A 76 10.67 1.16 -21.75
CA THR A 76 10.16 -0.14 -21.29
C THR A 76 10.14 -0.25 -19.76
N ARG A 77 11.19 0.22 -19.08
CA ARG A 77 11.27 0.23 -17.61
C ARG A 77 10.29 1.22 -17.02
N LYS A 78 10.15 2.42 -17.59
CA LYS A 78 9.16 3.41 -17.15
C LYS A 78 7.74 2.84 -17.25
N ILE A 79 7.38 2.22 -18.37
CA ILE A 79 6.08 1.55 -18.57
C ILE A 79 5.83 0.50 -17.48
N ASN A 80 6.82 -0.32 -17.17
CA ASN A 80 6.70 -1.32 -16.11
C ASN A 80 6.52 -0.68 -14.72
N LYS A 81 7.23 0.41 -14.40
CA LYS A 81 7.03 1.14 -13.14
C LYS A 81 5.63 1.74 -13.05
N TYR A 82 5.11 2.30 -14.14
CA TYR A 82 3.73 2.80 -14.18
C TYR A 82 2.70 1.70 -13.94
N LYS A 83 2.89 0.50 -14.51
CA LYS A 83 2.02 -0.65 -14.24
C LYS A 83 2.02 -1.01 -12.75
N LYS A 84 3.20 -1.10 -12.14
CA LYS A 84 3.32 -1.41 -10.70
C LYS A 84 2.75 -0.32 -9.80
N LEU A 85 2.93 0.94 -10.18
CA LEU A 85 2.33 2.07 -9.49
C LEU A 85 0.80 1.98 -9.56
N GLN A 86 0.23 1.65 -10.73
CA GLN A 86 -1.21 1.48 -10.87
C GLN A 86 -1.72 0.34 -9.98
N GLN A 87 -1.03 -0.80 -9.93
CA GLN A 87 -1.40 -1.91 -9.04
C GLN A 87 -1.39 -1.51 -7.55
N MET A 88 -0.43 -0.67 -7.13
CA MET A 88 -0.40 -0.11 -5.77
C MET A 88 -1.58 0.83 -5.51
N VAL A 89 -1.94 1.65 -6.49
CA VAL A 89 -3.12 2.53 -6.42
C VAL A 89 -4.40 1.70 -6.32
N ASP A 90 -4.52 0.64 -7.11
CA ASP A 90 -5.66 -0.26 -7.10
C ASP A 90 -5.81 -0.98 -5.75
N LEU A 91 -4.69 -1.40 -5.12
CA LEU A 91 -4.68 -1.93 -3.76
C LEU A 91 -5.25 -0.91 -2.75
N ILE A 92 -4.79 0.34 -2.80
CA ILE A 92 -5.19 1.39 -1.83
C ILE A 92 -6.67 1.72 -1.93
N TYR A 93 -7.20 1.85 -3.15
CA TYR A 93 -8.61 2.15 -3.40
C TYR A 93 -9.52 0.92 -3.38
N SER A 94 -8.97 -0.28 -3.16
CA SER A 94 -9.76 -1.49 -3.03
C SER A 94 -10.64 -1.43 -1.79
N ASN A 95 -11.89 -1.89 -1.94
CA ASN A 95 -12.80 -2.17 -0.82
C ASN A 95 -12.75 -3.66 -0.41
N ASP A 96 -11.89 -4.45 -1.02
CA ASP A 96 -11.71 -5.88 -0.73
C ASP A 96 -10.61 -6.13 0.30
N CYS A 97 -10.53 -7.33 0.87
CA CYS A 97 -9.51 -7.74 1.82
C CYS A 97 -8.08 -7.45 1.30
N TYR A 98 -7.33 -6.58 2.00
CA TYR A 98 -5.97 -6.22 1.59
C TYR A 98 -5.00 -7.40 1.59
N ARG A 99 -5.11 -8.31 2.57
CA ARG A 99 -4.23 -9.49 2.61
C ARG A 99 -4.48 -10.39 1.41
N LYS A 100 -5.75 -10.64 1.08
CA LYS A 100 -6.16 -11.43 -0.09
C LYS A 100 -5.61 -10.80 -1.37
N TYR A 101 -5.79 -9.49 -1.53
CA TYR A 101 -5.26 -8.76 -2.70
C TYR A 101 -3.74 -8.92 -2.84
N ILE A 102 -2.98 -8.71 -1.75
CA ILE A 102 -1.51 -8.80 -1.78
C ILE A 102 -1.04 -10.22 -2.08
N LEU A 103 -1.66 -11.25 -1.50
CA LEU A 103 -1.27 -12.64 -1.76
C LEU A 103 -1.58 -13.04 -3.22
N ASN A 104 -2.76 -12.66 -3.73
CA ASN A 104 -3.14 -12.92 -5.12
C ASN A 104 -2.24 -12.17 -6.12
N TYR A 105 -1.73 -10.98 -5.75
CA TYR A 105 -0.71 -10.27 -6.54
C TYR A 105 0.56 -11.11 -6.76
N PHE A 106 0.98 -11.90 -5.76
CA PHE A 106 2.15 -12.78 -5.85
C PHE A 106 1.87 -14.16 -6.46
N GLY A 107 0.62 -14.41 -6.89
CA GLY A 107 0.23 -15.65 -7.54
C GLY A 107 -0.35 -16.71 -6.62
N ASP A 108 -0.64 -16.39 -5.36
CA ASP A 108 -1.47 -17.25 -4.52
C ASP A 108 -2.94 -17.21 -5.01
N GLU A 109 -3.71 -18.26 -4.73
CA GLU A 109 -5.14 -18.33 -5.06
C GLU A 109 -5.98 -18.30 -3.77
N ILE A 110 -6.08 -17.12 -3.17
CA ILE A 110 -6.81 -16.89 -1.92
C ILE A 110 -8.20 -16.36 -2.23
N GLU A 111 -9.23 -17.11 -1.84
CA GLU A 111 -10.62 -16.70 -1.92
C GLU A 111 -11.14 -16.11 -0.60
N GLU A 112 -10.63 -16.60 0.53
CA GLU A 112 -11.11 -16.23 1.85
C GLU A 112 -10.58 -14.88 2.34
N ASP A 113 -11.43 -14.15 3.07
CA ASP A 113 -11.06 -12.90 3.71
C ASP A 113 -10.26 -13.11 5.00
N CYS A 114 -9.37 -12.18 5.28
CA CYS A 114 -8.40 -12.36 6.36
C CYS A 114 -8.93 -12.01 7.75
N ASN A 115 -10.09 -11.35 7.83
CA ASN A 115 -10.74 -10.90 9.07
C ASN A 115 -9.84 -10.09 10.02
N ASN A 116 -8.80 -9.42 9.48
CA ASN A 116 -7.78 -8.74 10.28
C ASN A 116 -7.14 -7.52 9.57
N CYS A 117 -7.65 -7.11 8.41
CA CYS A 117 -7.24 -5.86 7.76
C CYS A 117 -8.36 -4.82 7.93
N SER A 118 -8.04 -3.53 7.74
CA SER A 118 -9.02 -2.45 7.95
C SER A 118 -10.28 -2.62 7.10
N ASN A 119 -10.19 -3.16 5.88
CA ASN A 119 -11.36 -3.42 5.05
C ASN A 119 -12.25 -4.52 5.63
N CYS A 120 -11.68 -5.62 6.13
CA CYS A 120 -12.45 -6.69 6.78
C CYS A 120 -13.02 -6.27 8.14
N LEU A 121 -12.37 -5.34 8.83
CA LEU A 121 -12.77 -4.84 10.14
C LEU A 121 -13.68 -3.60 10.05
N SER A 122 -13.90 -3.05 8.85
CA SER A 122 -14.74 -1.88 8.65
C SER A 122 -16.20 -2.25 8.88
N GLU A 123 -16.88 -1.49 9.75
CA GLU A 123 -18.31 -1.63 10.03
C GLU A 123 -19.17 -0.76 9.09
N GLY A 124 -18.60 -0.24 7.99
CA GLY A 124 -19.28 0.66 7.06
C GLY A 124 -20.23 -0.07 6.10
N GLU A 125 -21.36 0.56 5.80
CA GLU A 125 -22.29 0.09 4.78
C GLU A 125 -21.99 0.71 3.41
N VAL A 126 -22.15 -0.09 2.35
CA VAL A 126 -22.07 0.43 0.97
C VAL A 126 -23.32 1.28 0.69
N VAL A 127 -23.11 2.57 0.46
CA VAL A 127 -24.18 3.52 0.14
C VAL A 127 -24.13 3.88 -1.33
N ASP A 128 -25.29 3.79 -2.01
CA ASP A 128 -25.42 4.27 -3.38
C ASP A 128 -25.25 5.80 -3.42
N LYS A 129 -24.22 6.23 -4.15
CA LYS A 129 -23.86 7.64 -4.37
C LYS A 129 -24.01 8.07 -5.83
N THR A 130 -24.75 7.32 -6.64
CA THR A 130 -24.96 7.59 -8.07
C THR A 130 -25.46 9.01 -8.33
N ILE A 131 -26.46 9.48 -7.58
CA ILE A 131 -27.01 10.84 -7.75
C ILE A 131 -25.99 11.92 -7.35
N ASP A 132 -25.27 11.71 -6.24
CA ASP A 132 -24.25 12.65 -5.79
C ASP A 132 -23.09 12.74 -6.81
N ALA A 133 -22.67 11.59 -7.37
CA ALA A 133 -21.69 11.52 -8.45
C ALA A 133 -22.19 12.24 -9.72
N GLN A 134 -23.44 12.02 -10.13
CA GLN A 134 -24.04 12.71 -11.29
C GLN A 134 -24.04 14.23 -11.10
N LYS A 135 -24.39 14.73 -9.91
CA LYS A 135 -24.35 16.17 -9.60
C LYS A 135 -22.94 16.72 -9.78
N VAL A 136 -21.92 16.06 -9.21
CA VAL A 136 -20.52 16.50 -9.35
C VAL A 136 -20.07 16.50 -10.81
N LEU A 137 -20.33 15.42 -11.54
CA LEU A 137 -19.94 15.28 -12.95
C LEU A 137 -20.63 16.30 -13.85
N SER A 138 -21.89 16.67 -13.55
CA SER A 138 -22.62 17.70 -14.30
C SER A 138 -22.00 19.09 -14.21
N CYS A 139 -21.15 19.36 -13.19
CA CYS A 139 -20.46 20.63 -13.01
C CYS A 139 -19.05 20.68 -13.61
N ILE A 140 -18.55 19.55 -14.12
CA ILE A 140 -17.22 19.44 -14.75
C ILE A 140 -17.30 19.70 -16.28
N TYR A 141 -18.52 19.86 -16.80
CA TYR A 141 -18.80 20.19 -18.21
C TYR A 141 -18.99 21.69 -18.44
#